data_AF-A0A4R4P744-F1
#
_entry.id   AF-A0A4R4P744-F1
#
_cell.length_a   1.000
_cell.length_b   1.000
_cell.length_c   1.000
_cell.angle_alpha   90.00
_cell.angle_beta   90.00
_cell.angle_gamma   90.00
#
_symmetry.space_group_name_H-M   'P 1'
#
loop_
_entity.id
_entity.type
_entity.pdbx_description
1 polymer ?
#
loop_
_entity_poly.entity_id
_entity_poly.type
_entity_poly.pdbx_seq_one_letter_code
_entity_poly.pdbx_strand_id
1 'polypeptide(L)'
;MSTVNCPSGHPSVSSDYCDVCGLPIGAAATPVAPPAPAVAAPGPAVATQTCPNCSDSAAADALFCESCGYDFTTGTMPRPASSLDLSATPPTAPPAPAPVVAEWVVERWVDPDWYAVQQSDDPCPSPGLPVVIPVTEKSVLVGRPSRSRGIAPQVDCGDDTGVSRRQAQLTTDGQRWWVEDLQS
;
A
#
# COMPACT_ATOMS: atom_id res chain seq x y z
N MET A 1 -33.47 0.49 -19.87
CA MET A 1 -32.74 0.38 -18.59
C MET A 1 -33.54 1.17 -17.58
N SER A 2 -34.13 0.50 -16.60
CA SER A 2 -35.01 1.14 -15.63
C SER A 2 -34.16 1.77 -14.53
N THR A 3 -34.21 3.10 -14.39
CA THR A 3 -33.52 3.86 -13.34
C THR A 3 -34.40 3.92 -12.10
N VAL A 4 -33.80 3.73 -10.91
CA VAL A 4 -34.49 3.79 -9.60
C VAL A 4 -33.87 4.90 -8.77
N ASN A 5 -34.67 5.64 -7.99
CA ASN A 5 -34.16 6.71 -7.14
C ASN A 5 -33.90 6.21 -5.71
N CYS A 6 -32.77 6.60 -5.15
CA CYS A 6 -32.45 6.31 -3.75
C CYS A 6 -33.24 7.21 -2.77
N PRO A 7 -33.24 6.92 -1.46
CA PRO A 7 -33.93 7.72 -0.45
C PRO A 7 -33.47 9.19 -0.38
N SER A 8 -32.23 9.48 -0.79
CA SER A 8 -31.69 10.84 -0.91
C SER A 8 -31.95 11.51 -2.26
N GLY A 9 -32.64 10.82 -3.18
CA GLY A 9 -33.11 11.38 -4.46
C GLY A 9 -32.20 11.12 -5.67
N HIS A 10 -31.05 10.48 -5.52
CA HIS A 10 -30.14 10.22 -6.63
C HIS A 10 -30.67 9.14 -7.59
N PRO A 11 -30.46 9.29 -8.91
CA PRO A 11 -30.71 8.23 -9.87
C PRO A 11 -29.67 7.11 -9.72
N SER A 12 -30.12 5.87 -9.73
CA SER A 12 -29.32 4.66 -9.58
C SER A 12 -29.71 3.64 -10.66
N VAL A 13 -28.73 2.92 -11.20
CA VAL A 13 -28.98 1.75 -12.06
C VAL A 13 -29.06 0.47 -11.23
N SER A 14 -28.38 0.45 -10.09
CA SER A 14 -28.46 -0.61 -9.10
C SER A 14 -29.77 -0.53 -8.29
N SER A 15 -30.40 -1.68 -8.04
CA SER A 15 -31.67 -1.81 -7.31
C SER A 15 -31.52 -1.94 -5.79
N ASP A 16 -30.35 -2.35 -5.32
CA ASP A 16 -30.11 -2.71 -3.92
C ASP A 16 -29.36 -1.60 -3.16
N TYR A 17 -28.51 -0.85 -3.86
CA TYR A 17 -27.73 0.27 -3.31
C TYR A 17 -27.62 1.40 -4.33
N CYS A 18 -27.47 2.62 -3.84
CA CYS A 18 -27.30 3.79 -4.68
C CYS A 18 -25.87 3.90 -5.21
N ASP A 19 -25.71 3.94 -6.54
CA ASP A 19 -24.39 4.09 -7.18
C ASP A 19 -23.70 5.44 -6.86
N VAL A 20 -24.46 6.44 -6.43
CA VAL A 20 -23.95 7.79 -6.11
C VAL A 20 -23.58 7.96 -4.63
N CYS A 21 -24.41 7.45 -3.71
CA CYS A 21 -24.22 7.69 -2.26
C CYS A 21 -24.14 6.44 -1.39
N GLY A 22 -24.28 5.24 -1.96
CA GLY A 22 -24.15 3.96 -1.25
C GLY A 22 -25.30 3.59 -0.30
N LEU A 23 -26.34 4.43 -0.18
CA LEU A 23 -27.49 4.10 0.65
C LEU A 23 -28.32 2.94 0.06
N PRO A 24 -28.86 2.04 0.90
CA PRO A 24 -29.69 0.94 0.43
C PRO A 24 -30.98 1.46 -0.22
N ILE A 25 -31.32 0.92 -1.39
CA ILE A 25 -32.53 1.24 -2.14
C ILE A 25 -33.57 0.15 -1.82
N GLY A 26 -34.78 0.54 -1.42
CA GLY A 26 -35.84 -0.40 -1.06
C GLY A 26 -35.84 -0.88 0.40
N ALA A 27 -34.91 -0.41 1.24
CA ALA A 27 -35.03 -0.56 2.69
C ALA A 27 -36.18 0.33 3.19
N ALA A 28 -37.39 -0.22 3.24
CA ALA A 28 -38.43 0.33 4.08
C ALA A 28 -37.88 0.37 5.51
N ALA A 29 -37.73 1.57 6.06
CA ALA A 29 -37.47 1.75 7.48
C ALA A 29 -38.58 1.01 8.23
N THR A 30 -38.26 -0.17 8.77
CA THR A 30 -39.09 -0.78 9.78
C THR A 30 -39.21 0.24 10.91
N PRO A 31 -40.43 0.62 11.33
CA PRO A 31 -40.58 1.49 12.48
C PRO A 31 -40.02 0.73 13.68
N VAL A 32 -38.84 1.12 14.14
CA VAL A 32 -38.36 0.73 15.46
C VAL A 32 -39.28 1.43 16.45
N ALA A 33 -40.11 0.64 17.14
CA ALA A 33 -40.89 1.13 18.27
C ALA A 33 -39.94 1.82 19.27
N PRO A 34 -40.33 2.96 19.86
CA PRO A 34 -39.48 3.63 20.83
C PRO A 34 -39.17 2.65 21.97
N PRO A 35 -37.89 2.47 22.36
CA PRO A 35 -37.61 1.69 23.54
C PRO A 35 -38.28 2.39 24.72
N ALA A 36 -38.99 1.61 25.54
CA ALA A 36 -39.37 2.04 26.88
C ALA A 36 -38.14 2.62 27.59
N PRO A 37 -38.27 3.64 28.46
CA PRO A 37 -37.14 4.16 29.21
C PRO A 37 -36.57 3.05 30.09
N ALA A 38 -35.56 2.36 29.57
CA ALA A 38 -34.69 1.53 30.36
C ALA A 38 -33.92 2.50 31.24
N VAL A 39 -34.19 2.42 32.54
CA VAL A 39 -33.29 2.96 33.57
C VAL A 39 -31.91 2.44 33.19
N ALA A 40 -30.99 3.35 32.86
CA ALA A 40 -29.60 2.99 32.63
C ALA A 40 -29.13 2.24 33.89
N ALA A 41 -28.93 0.93 33.77
CA ALA A 41 -28.08 0.24 34.70
C ALA A 41 -26.74 0.99 34.69
N PRO A 42 -26.15 1.31 35.86
CA PRO A 42 -24.82 1.87 35.88
C PRO A 42 -23.94 0.96 35.03
N GLY A 43 -23.29 1.52 34.00
CA GLY A 43 -22.19 0.82 33.34
C GLY A 43 -21.23 0.34 34.44
N PRO A 44 -20.58 -0.82 34.27
CA PRO A 44 -19.69 -1.36 35.29
C PRO A 44 -18.77 -0.23 35.76
N ALA A 45 -18.84 0.08 37.06
CA ALA A 45 -17.96 1.07 37.66
C ALA A 45 -16.54 0.64 37.30
N VAL A 46 -15.84 1.46 36.54
CA VAL A 46 -14.43 1.23 36.23
C VAL A 46 -13.74 1.23 37.58
N ALA A 47 -13.38 0.04 38.06
CA ALA A 47 -12.64 -0.06 39.30
C ALA A 47 -11.36 0.74 39.13
N THR A 48 -11.07 1.64 40.06
CA THR A 48 -9.85 2.46 40.06
C THR A 48 -8.92 1.97 41.16
N GLN A 49 -7.62 1.98 40.90
CA GLN A 49 -6.56 1.69 41.86
C GLN A 49 -5.68 2.93 42.08
N THR A 50 -5.02 3.03 43.22
CA THR A 50 -4.09 4.12 43.52
C THR A 50 -2.68 3.70 43.12
N CYS A 51 -2.01 4.51 42.30
CA CYS A 51 -0.64 4.25 41.89
C CYS A 51 0.31 4.31 43.11
N PRO A 52 1.10 3.27 43.41
CA PRO A 52 2.00 3.28 44.57
C PRO A 52 3.18 4.24 44.41
N ASN A 53 3.46 4.72 43.19
CA ASN A 53 4.58 5.62 42.92
C ASN A 53 4.20 7.10 43.03
N CYS A 54 3.06 7.52 42.45
CA CYS A 54 2.65 8.93 42.39
C CYS A 54 1.35 9.23 43.15
N SER A 55 0.67 8.21 43.67
CA SER A 55 -0.64 8.31 44.35
C SER A 55 -1.82 8.76 43.47
N ASP A 56 -1.63 8.92 42.15
CA ASP A 56 -2.74 9.20 41.24
C ASP A 56 -3.65 7.99 41.05
N SER A 57 -4.91 8.27 40.68
CA SER A 57 -5.88 7.22 40.34
C SER A 57 -5.58 6.67 38.94
N ALA A 58 -5.50 5.34 38.83
CA ALA A 58 -5.37 4.63 37.57
C ALA A 58 -6.53 3.63 37.41
N ALA A 59 -6.86 3.24 36.18
CA ALA A 59 -7.80 2.14 35.97
C ALA A 59 -7.24 0.83 36.58
N ALA A 60 -8.10 -0.01 37.17
CA ALA A 60 -7.70 -1.24 37.83
C ALA A 60 -7.09 -2.28 36.87
N ASP A 61 -7.40 -2.20 35.58
CA ASP A 61 -6.86 -3.04 34.51
C ASP A 61 -5.71 -2.38 33.73
N ALA A 62 -5.30 -1.17 34.12
CA ALA A 62 -4.15 -0.51 33.49
C ALA A 62 -2.86 -1.27 33.78
N LEU A 63 -2.08 -1.57 32.75
CA LEU A 63 -0.71 -2.10 32.89
C LEU A 63 0.28 -1.01 33.30
N PHE A 64 0.00 0.24 32.96
CA PHE A 64 0.88 1.38 33.23
C PHE A 64 0.09 2.55 33.83
N CYS A 65 0.70 3.27 34.78
CA CYS A 65 0.14 4.51 35.30
C CYS A 65 0.26 5.62 34.25
N GLU A 66 -0.86 6.22 33.89
CA GLU A 66 -0.92 7.31 32.90
C GLU A 66 -0.24 8.61 33.36
N SER A 67 -0.09 8.82 34.67
CA SER A 67 0.54 10.03 35.23
C SER A 67 2.07 9.92 35.30
N CYS A 68 2.60 8.80 35.76
CA CYS A 68 4.05 8.64 36.02
C CYS A 68 4.73 7.49 35.28
N GLY A 69 3.98 6.73 34.48
CA GLY A 69 4.51 5.59 33.71
C GLY A 69 4.83 4.34 34.52
N TYR A 70 4.52 4.31 35.82
CA TYR A 70 4.75 3.14 36.67
C TYR A 70 4.09 1.88 36.10
N ASP A 71 4.86 0.81 35.92
CA ASP A 71 4.36 -0.47 35.40
C ASP A 71 3.79 -1.31 36.56
N PHE A 72 2.47 -1.51 36.55
CA PHE A 72 1.76 -2.30 37.55
C PHE A 72 2.05 -3.79 37.44
N THR A 73 2.50 -4.28 36.29
CA THR A 73 2.81 -5.69 36.05
C THR A 73 4.20 -6.09 36.55
N THR A 74 5.18 -5.20 36.41
CA THR A 74 6.57 -5.44 36.84
C THR A 74 6.92 -4.75 38.16
N GLY A 75 6.10 -3.81 38.61
CA GLY A 75 6.31 -3.03 39.84
C GLY A 75 7.46 -2.01 39.73
N THR A 76 7.88 -1.66 38.51
CA THR A 76 9.05 -0.80 38.26
C THR A 76 8.70 0.51 37.56
N MET A 77 9.52 1.55 37.80
CA MET A 77 9.43 2.80 37.04
C MET A 77 10.14 2.66 35.68
N PRO A 78 9.65 3.35 34.63
CA PRO A 78 10.39 3.46 33.38
C PRO A 78 11.77 4.03 33.67
N ARG A 79 12.82 3.37 33.17
CA ARG A 79 14.17 3.90 33.25
C ARG A 79 14.20 5.24 32.49
N PRO A 80 14.66 6.34 33.10
CA PRO A 80 14.84 7.58 32.36
C PRO A 80 15.77 7.30 31.19
N ALA A 81 15.36 7.70 29.99
CA ALA A 81 16.20 7.60 28.80
C ALA A 81 17.42 8.53 29.00
N SER A 82 18.53 7.97 29.48
CA SER A 82 19.79 8.69 29.55
C SER A 82 20.31 8.86 28.12
N SER A 83 20.61 10.10 27.73
CA SER A 83 21.24 10.47 26.44
C SER A 83 22.64 9.86 26.22
N LEU A 84 23.09 8.97 27.11
CA LEU A 84 24.37 8.28 27.08
C LEU A 84 24.28 6.86 26.50
N ASP A 85 23.08 6.36 26.17
CA ASP A 85 22.89 5.03 25.55
C ASP A 85 23.06 5.05 24.00
N LEU A 86 23.70 6.09 23.46
CA LEU A 86 24.11 6.16 22.04
C LEU A 86 25.52 5.60 21.84
N SER A 87 25.90 4.55 22.58
CA SER A 87 27.20 3.88 22.46
C SER A 87 27.11 2.36 22.37
N ALA A 88 25.93 1.82 22.03
CA ALA A 88 25.87 0.46 21.51
C ALA A 88 26.38 0.51 20.06
N THR A 89 27.63 0.09 19.83
CA THR A 89 28.16 -0.15 18.50
C THR A 89 27.19 -1.08 17.77
N PRO A 90 26.51 -0.65 16.69
CA PRO A 90 25.67 -1.55 15.93
C PRO A 90 26.56 -2.69 15.41
N PRO A 91 26.06 -3.95 15.38
CA PRO A 91 26.78 -5.01 14.71
C PRO A 91 27.14 -4.54 13.30
N THR A 92 28.40 -4.71 12.89
CA THR A 92 28.87 -4.36 11.55
C THR A 92 27.94 -4.99 10.52
N ALA A 93 27.04 -4.19 9.96
CA ALA A 93 26.27 -4.59 8.80
C ALA A 93 27.28 -4.91 7.69
N PRO A 94 27.06 -5.96 6.88
CA PRO A 94 27.86 -6.15 5.68
C PRO A 94 27.85 -4.85 4.87
N PRO A 95 28.99 -4.46 4.26
CA PRO A 95 29.06 -3.23 3.50
C PRO A 95 27.91 -3.24 2.48
N ALA A 96 27.06 -2.22 2.53
CA ALA A 96 26.06 -2.02 1.51
C ALA A 96 26.78 -2.01 0.15
N PRO A 97 26.25 -2.68 -0.88
CA PRO A 97 26.85 -2.62 -2.21
C PRO A 97 27.02 -1.16 -2.60
N ALA A 98 28.22 -0.81 -3.07
CA ALA A 98 28.49 0.55 -3.53
C ALA A 98 27.47 0.91 -4.62
N PRO A 99 26.96 2.16 -4.65
CA PRO A 99 26.02 2.58 -5.67
C PRO A 99 26.66 2.39 -7.04
N VAL A 100 26.03 1.57 -7.88
CA VAL A 100 26.36 1.50 -9.31
C VAL A 100 26.01 2.85 -9.92
N VAL A 101 27.03 3.64 -10.24
CA VAL A 101 26.86 4.92 -10.92
C VAL A 101 26.64 4.62 -12.40
N ALA A 102 25.39 4.33 -12.77
CA ALA A 102 25.02 4.18 -14.16
C ALA A 102 24.89 5.58 -14.79
N GLU A 103 25.55 5.78 -15.93
CA GLU A 103 25.44 7.02 -16.70
C GLU A 103 24.03 7.20 -17.29
N TRP A 104 23.37 6.07 -17.59
CA TRP A 104 22.05 6.02 -18.18
C TRP A 104 21.10 5.14 -17.37
N VAL A 105 19.83 5.53 -17.36
CA VAL A 105 18.73 4.77 -16.75
C VAL A 105 17.57 4.66 -17.73
N VAL A 106 16.82 3.57 -17.62
CA VAL A 106 15.52 3.39 -18.28
C VAL A 106 14.43 3.46 -17.23
N GLU A 107 13.44 4.31 -17.43
CA GLU A 107 12.23 4.35 -16.61
C GLU A 107 11.15 3.50 -17.30
N ARG A 108 10.75 2.42 -16.65
CA ARG A 108 9.74 1.50 -17.16
C ARG A 108 8.45 1.64 -16.36
N TRP A 109 7.34 1.87 -17.05
CA TRP A 109 6.00 1.93 -16.48
C TRP A 109 4.98 1.44 -17.51
N VAL A 110 3.81 0.98 -17.04
CA VAL A 110 2.71 0.59 -17.94
C VAL A 110 1.97 1.85 -18.36
N ASP A 111 1.75 2.00 -19.67
CA ASP A 111 0.92 3.05 -20.23
C ASP A 111 -0.57 2.62 -20.21
N PRO A 112 -1.42 3.18 -19.33
CA PRO A 112 -2.83 2.84 -19.28
C PRO A 112 -3.62 3.36 -20.50
N ASP A 113 -3.15 4.41 -21.18
CA ASP A 113 -3.82 4.97 -22.34
C ASP A 113 -3.69 4.03 -23.55
N TRP A 114 -2.54 3.35 -23.70
CA TRP A 114 -2.37 2.30 -24.71
C TRP A 114 -3.41 1.19 -24.56
N TYR A 115 -3.63 0.73 -23.32
CA TYR A 115 -4.62 -0.30 -23.01
C TYR A 115 -6.06 0.18 -23.22
N ALA A 116 -6.36 1.44 -22.89
CA ALA A 116 -7.68 2.03 -23.09
C ALA A 116 -8.07 2.11 -24.59
N VAL A 117 -7.10 2.35 -25.47
CA VAL A 117 -7.32 2.44 -26.93
C VAL A 117 -7.37 1.05 -27.57
N GLN A 118 -6.52 0.12 -27.14
CA GLN A 118 -6.40 -1.18 -27.79
C GLN A 118 -7.58 -2.13 -27.57
N GLN A 119 -8.43 -1.86 -26.57
CA GLN A 119 -9.57 -2.73 -26.23
C GLN A 119 -9.13 -4.20 -26.06
N SER A 120 -7.95 -4.40 -25.46
CA SER A 120 -7.44 -5.75 -25.17
C SER A 120 -8.39 -6.47 -24.21
N ASP A 121 -8.64 -7.76 -24.46
CA ASP A 121 -9.37 -8.63 -23.53
C ASP A 121 -8.56 -8.90 -22.23
N ASP A 122 -7.24 -8.70 -22.28
CA ASP A 122 -6.38 -8.84 -21.12
C ASP A 122 -6.52 -7.60 -20.22
N PRO A 123 -6.66 -7.80 -18.89
CA PRO A 123 -6.73 -6.68 -17.96
C PRO A 123 -5.41 -5.88 -18.02
N CYS A 124 -5.53 -4.56 -18.09
CA CYS A 124 -4.39 -3.66 -18.00
C CYS A 124 -3.62 -3.93 -16.69
N PRO A 125 -2.30 -4.23 -16.76
CA PRO A 125 -1.49 -4.38 -15.57
C PRO A 125 -1.43 -3.05 -14.79
N SER A 126 -1.23 -3.13 -13.48
CA SER A 126 -1.14 -1.94 -12.64
C SER A 126 0.02 -1.04 -13.12
N PRO A 127 -0.22 0.25 -13.40
CA PRO A 127 0.84 1.18 -13.83
C PRO A 127 1.96 1.33 -12.80
N GLY A 128 1.63 1.24 -11.51
CA GLY A 128 2.60 1.39 -10.43
C GLY A 128 3.36 2.73 -10.49
N LEU A 129 4.48 2.79 -9.77
CA LEU A 129 5.48 3.85 -9.97
C LEU A 129 6.47 3.42 -11.05
N PRO A 130 7.05 4.35 -11.84
CA PRO A 130 8.10 4.03 -12.78
C PRO A 130 9.25 3.29 -12.11
N VAL A 131 9.62 2.15 -12.68
CA VAL A 131 10.76 1.36 -12.25
C VAL A 131 11.99 1.88 -12.97
N VAL A 132 12.95 2.39 -12.21
CA VAL A 132 14.23 2.89 -12.73
C VAL A 132 15.22 1.73 -12.83
N ILE A 133 15.69 1.46 -14.05
CA ILE A 133 16.61 0.36 -14.36
C ILE A 133 17.93 0.96 -14.82
N PRO A 134 19.04 0.75 -14.08
CA PRO A 134 20.34 1.24 -14.50
C PRO A 134 20.81 0.50 -15.75
N VAL A 135 21.32 1.25 -16.73
CA VAL A 135 21.87 0.70 -17.96
C VAL A 135 23.38 0.61 -17.84
N THR A 136 23.89 -0.61 -17.77
CA THR A 136 25.32 -0.90 -17.63
C THR A 136 25.91 -1.52 -18.91
N GLU A 137 25.07 -2.07 -19.77
CA GLU A 137 25.45 -2.73 -21.02
C GLU A 137 25.28 -1.78 -22.21
N LYS A 138 26.08 -2.00 -23.27
CA LYS A 138 25.96 -1.24 -24.52
C LYS A 138 24.80 -1.69 -25.42
N SER A 139 24.18 -2.82 -25.08
CA SER A 139 23.07 -3.42 -25.82
C SER A 139 22.07 -3.99 -24.81
N VAL A 140 20.87 -3.42 -24.75
CA VAL A 140 19.82 -3.72 -23.77
C VAL A 140 18.54 -4.15 -24.48
N LEU A 141 18.11 -5.39 -24.26
CA LEU A 141 16.87 -5.92 -24.81
C LEU A 141 15.69 -5.50 -23.93
N VAL A 142 14.67 -4.96 -24.57
CA VAL A 142 13.36 -4.65 -23.96
C VAL A 142 12.38 -5.72 -24.40
N GLY A 143 11.63 -6.30 -23.46
CA GLY A 143 10.59 -7.27 -23.79
C GLY A 143 10.12 -8.08 -22.60
N ARG A 144 9.37 -9.15 -22.89
CA ARG A 144 8.91 -10.12 -21.89
C ARG A 144 9.79 -11.38 -21.81
N PRO A 145 10.00 -11.96 -20.62
CA PRO A 145 10.79 -13.17 -20.45
C PRO A 145 10.10 -14.38 -21.07
N SER A 146 10.87 -15.35 -21.56
CA SER A 146 10.35 -16.60 -22.10
C SER A 146 11.33 -17.75 -21.89
N ARG A 147 11.06 -18.60 -20.88
CA ARG A 147 11.93 -19.77 -20.59
C ARG A 147 12.02 -20.74 -21.77
N SER A 148 10.90 -21.05 -22.43
CA SER A 148 10.86 -21.99 -23.57
C SER A 148 11.61 -21.48 -24.80
N ARG A 149 11.80 -20.16 -24.93
CA ARG A 149 12.52 -19.52 -26.03
C ARG A 149 13.91 -18.99 -25.62
N GLY A 150 14.32 -19.20 -24.37
CA GLY A 150 15.59 -18.69 -23.83
C GLY A 150 15.70 -17.16 -23.83
N ILE A 151 14.59 -16.43 -23.64
CA ILE A 151 14.58 -14.95 -23.68
C ILE A 151 14.57 -14.41 -22.25
N ALA A 152 15.61 -13.65 -21.91
CA ALA A 152 15.76 -12.95 -20.63
C ALA A 152 16.16 -11.49 -20.93
N PRO A 153 15.19 -10.57 -21.06
CA PRO A 153 15.45 -9.16 -21.38
C PRO A 153 16.03 -8.43 -20.18
N GLN A 154 16.96 -7.50 -20.42
CA GLN A 154 17.51 -6.62 -19.38
C GLN A 154 16.45 -5.63 -18.87
N VAL A 155 15.58 -5.13 -19.77
CA VAL A 155 14.38 -4.38 -19.39
C VAL A 155 13.18 -5.33 -19.49
N ASP A 156 12.90 -5.98 -18.36
CA ASP A 156 11.85 -6.98 -18.23
C ASP A 156 10.47 -6.35 -18.07
N CYS A 157 9.58 -6.49 -19.05
CA CYS A 157 8.20 -5.99 -18.97
C CYS A 157 7.21 -6.98 -18.33
N GLY A 158 7.72 -8.06 -17.71
CA GLY A 158 6.92 -9.04 -16.99
C GLY A 158 5.91 -9.75 -17.89
N ASP A 159 4.65 -9.72 -17.48
CA ASP A 159 3.55 -10.38 -18.20
C ASP A 159 2.75 -9.41 -19.10
N ASP A 160 3.17 -8.14 -19.22
CA ASP A 160 2.51 -7.11 -20.04
C ASP A 160 2.26 -7.57 -21.48
N THR A 161 0.99 -7.84 -21.79
CA THR A 161 0.58 -8.39 -23.09
C THR A 161 0.73 -7.40 -24.23
N GLY A 162 0.83 -6.10 -23.94
CA GLY A 162 1.15 -5.05 -24.90
C GLY A 162 2.60 -5.03 -25.35
N VAL A 163 3.47 -5.85 -24.75
CA VAL A 163 4.89 -5.94 -25.08
C VAL A 163 5.25 -7.31 -25.68
N SER A 164 5.99 -7.33 -26.78
CA SER A 164 6.50 -8.57 -27.37
C SER A 164 7.62 -9.19 -26.54
N ARG A 165 7.94 -10.48 -26.80
CA ARG A 165 9.07 -11.13 -26.11
C ARG A 165 10.40 -10.42 -26.38
N ARG A 166 10.54 -9.88 -27.60
CA ARG A 166 11.66 -9.05 -28.03
C ARG A 166 11.08 -7.79 -28.66
N GLN A 167 10.70 -6.81 -27.85
CA GLN A 167 10.04 -5.59 -28.34
C GLN A 167 11.02 -4.72 -29.12
N ALA A 168 12.12 -4.35 -28.46
CA ALA A 168 13.10 -3.44 -29.03
C ALA A 168 14.49 -3.75 -28.48
N GLN A 169 15.50 -3.37 -29.25
CA GLN A 169 16.90 -3.39 -28.84
C GLN A 169 17.37 -1.94 -28.68
N LEU A 170 17.85 -1.60 -27.48
CA LEU A 170 18.57 -0.36 -27.25
C LEU A 170 20.05 -0.63 -27.45
N THR A 171 20.73 0.17 -28.28
CA THR A 171 22.19 0.09 -28.47
C THR A 171 22.84 1.44 -28.32
N THR A 172 24.10 1.47 -27.89
CA THR A 172 24.89 2.71 -27.78
C THR A 172 26.34 2.53 -28.20
N ASP A 173 26.91 3.61 -28.74
CA ASP A 173 28.34 3.80 -29.02
C ASP A 173 29.07 4.48 -27.84
N GLY A 174 28.34 4.87 -26.79
CA GLY A 174 28.83 5.65 -25.65
C GLY A 174 28.61 7.16 -25.78
N GLN A 175 28.08 7.66 -26.91
CA GLN A 175 27.71 9.07 -27.08
C GLN A 175 26.22 9.26 -27.35
N ARG A 176 25.59 8.29 -28.03
CA ARG A 176 24.16 8.33 -28.33
C ARG A 176 23.54 6.94 -28.24
N TRP A 177 22.21 6.92 -28.11
CA TRP A 177 21.42 5.69 -28.09
C TRP A 177 20.63 5.55 -29.38
N TRP A 178 20.46 4.31 -29.81
CA TRP A 178 19.59 3.89 -30.88
C TRP A 178 18.55 2.93 -30.34
N VAL A 179 17.33 3.05 -30.86
CA VAL A 179 16.22 2.14 -30.58
C VAL A 179 15.89 1.43 -31.88
N GLU A 180 16.00 0.11 -31.87
CA GLU A 180 15.63 -0.74 -33.00
C GLU A 180 14.40 -1.57 -32.62
N ASP A 181 13.33 -1.43 -33.39
CA ASP A 181 12.17 -2.31 -33.30
C ASP A 181 12.54 -3.70 -33.85
N LEU A 182 12.23 -4.74 -33.08
CA LEU A 182 12.62 -6.12 -33.43
C LEU A 182 11.50 -6.89 -34.14
N GLN A 183 10.36 -6.26 -34.41
CA GLN A 183 9.24 -6.84 -35.17
C GLN A 183 8.80 -8.22 -34.65
N SER A 184 8.81 -8.40 -33.33
CA SER A 184 8.54 -9.68 -32.67
C SER A 184 7.09 -9.88 -32.26
#